data_AF-A0A6G6WAP5-F1
#
_entry.id   AF-A0A6G6WAP5-F1
#
_cell.length_a   1.000
_cell.length_b   1.000
_cell.length_c   1.000
_cell.angle_alpha   90.00
_cell.angle_beta   90.00
_cell.angle_gamma   90.00
#
_symmetry.space_group_name_H-M   'P 1'
#
loop_
_entity.id
_entity.type
_entity.pdbx_description
1 polymer ?
#
loop_
_entity_poly.entity_id
_entity_poly.type
_entity_poly.pdbx_seq_one_letter_code
_entity_poly.pdbx_strand_id
1 'polypeptide(L)'
;MTQGNSMQGMDTEQGRQVSGQMDSHASQVSGMVGRISSVVGALKWQGSDRETFLSDWHGSFAPQAHNAAQSLQEQAGVLNRHADAQDAASS
;
A
#
# COMPACT_ATOMS: atom_id res chain seq x y z
N MET A 1 -42.26 12.88 -12.58
CA MET A 1 -41.79 12.96 -11.17
C MET A 1 -40.56 12.09 -11.07
N THR A 2 -39.39 12.64 -11.32
CA THR A 2 -38.12 11.92 -11.23
C THR A 2 -37.66 12.02 -9.78
N GLN A 3 -37.97 11.01 -8.97
CA GLN A 3 -37.49 10.97 -7.59
C GLN A 3 -35.96 10.94 -7.60
N GLY A 4 -35.36 11.91 -6.91
CA GLY A 4 -33.93 12.02 -6.72
C GLY A 4 -33.39 10.77 -6.04
N ASN A 5 -32.32 10.24 -6.64
CA ASN A 5 -31.59 9.05 -6.25
C ASN A 5 -31.13 9.16 -4.79
N SER A 6 -31.75 8.39 -3.88
CA SER A 6 -31.47 8.40 -2.43
C SER A 6 -30.20 7.60 -2.06
N MET A 7 -29.08 7.88 -2.72
CA MET A 7 -27.77 7.33 -2.34
C MET A 7 -26.98 8.37 -1.54
N GLN A 8 -27.25 8.43 -0.23
CA GLN A 8 -26.40 9.15 0.72
C GLN A 8 -25.56 8.11 1.46
N GLY A 9 -24.49 7.61 0.83
CA GLY A 9 -23.64 6.53 1.37
C GLY A 9 -22.51 6.12 0.43
N MET A 10 -21.59 5.28 0.92
CA MET A 10 -20.52 4.69 0.11
C MET A 10 -21.05 3.55 -0.79
N ASP A 11 -20.54 3.43 -2.02
CA ASP A 11 -20.64 2.19 -2.79
C ASP A 11 -19.71 1.14 -2.16
N THR A 12 -20.28 0.19 -1.44
CA THR A 12 -19.53 -0.78 -0.63
C THR A 12 -18.76 -1.78 -1.47
N GLU A 13 -19.26 -2.13 -2.65
CA GLU A 13 -18.57 -3.02 -3.59
C GLU A 13 -17.36 -2.33 -4.22
N GLN A 14 -17.51 -1.08 -4.66
CA GLN A 14 -16.39 -0.27 -5.12
C GLN A 14 -15.36 -0.06 -4.01
N GLY A 15 -15.80 0.19 -2.78
CA GLY A 15 -14.93 0.31 -1.61
C GLY A 15 -14.07 -0.93 -1.37
N ARG A 16 -14.69 -2.13 -1.40
CA ARG A 16 -13.98 -3.41 -1.32
C ARG A 16 -12.98 -3.58 -2.47
N GLN A 17 -13.38 -3.28 -3.70
CA GLN A 17 -12.49 -3.37 -4.85
C GLN A 17 -11.24 -2.48 -4.69
N VAL A 18 -11.42 -1.23 -4.28
CA VAL A 18 -10.31 -0.29 -4.06
C VAL A 18 -9.41 -0.77 -2.92
N SER A 19 -9.97 -1.24 -1.81
CA SER A 19 -9.18 -1.79 -0.70
C SER A 19 -8.28 -2.94 -1.15
N GLY A 20 -8.80 -3.88 -1.97
CA GLY A 20 -8.00 -4.98 -2.50
C GLY A 20 -6.87 -4.52 -3.44
N GLN A 21 -7.08 -3.45 -4.20
CA GLN A 21 -6.02 -2.86 -5.03
C GLN A 21 -4.92 -2.22 -4.18
N MET A 22 -5.30 -1.51 -3.11
CA MET A 22 -4.35 -0.92 -2.17
C MET A 22 -3.46 -2.00 -1.52
N ASP A 23 -4.04 -3.10 -1.06
CA ASP A 23 -3.29 -4.24 -0.49
C ASP A 23 -2.33 -4.88 -1.49
N SER A 24 -2.78 -5.05 -2.74
CA SER A 24 -1.95 -5.57 -3.82
C SER A 24 -0.76 -4.67 -4.10
N HIS A 25 -0.98 -3.36 -4.24
CA HIS A 25 0.10 -2.40 -4.49
C HIS A 25 1.09 -2.31 -3.33
N ALA A 26 0.61 -2.32 -2.09
CA ALA A 26 1.48 -2.33 -0.92
C ALA A 26 2.37 -3.59 -0.87
N SER A 27 1.80 -4.76 -1.15
CA SER A 27 2.54 -6.02 -1.22
C SER A 27 3.59 -6.00 -2.32
N GLN A 28 3.27 -5.41 -3.48
CA GLN A 28 4.23 -5.21 -4.56
C GLN A 28 5.40 -4.33 -4.12
N VAL A 29 5.13 -3.16 -3.54
CA VAL A 29 6.17 -2.24 -3.04
C VAL A 29 7.12 -2.93 -2.07
N SER A 30 6.58 -3.60 -1.03
CA SER A 30 7.40 -4.36 -0.08
C SER A 30 8.23 -5.46 -0.76
N GLY A 31 7.64 -6.15 -1.75
CA GLY A 31 8.35 -7.14 -2.56
C GLY A 31 9.50 -6.55 -3.37
N MET A 32 9.30 -5.39 -4.01
CA MET A 32 10.36 -4.70 -4.76
C MET A 32 11.50 -4.23 -3.85
N VAL A 33 11.20 -3.67 -2.67
CA VAL A 33 12.21 -3.26 -1.68
C VAL A 33 13.08 -4.46 -1.27
N GLY A 34 12.45 -5.61 -0.99
CA GLY A 34 13.18 -6.85 -0.68
C GLY A 34 14.09 -7.29 -1.82
N ARG A 35 13.57 -7.32 -3.06
CA ARG A 35 14.34 -7.71 -4.25
C ARG A 35 15.53 -6.80 -4.50
N ILE A 36 15.36 -5.48 -4.43
CA ILE A 36 16.45 -4.52 -4.62
C ILE A 36 17.52 -4.75 -3.56
N SER A 37 17.13 -4.89 -2.29
CA SER A 37 18.06 -5.17 -1.19
C SER A 37 18.87 -6.44 -1.43
N SER A 38 18.22 -7.52 -1.88
CA SER A 38 18.92 -8.79 -2.21
C SER A 38 19.87 -8.64 -3.38
N VAL A 39 19.45 -7.99 -4.47
CA VAL A 39 20.29 -7.78 -5.66
C VAL A 39 21.53 -6.98 -5.29
N VAL A 40 21.37 -5.83 -4.62
CA VAL A 40 22.49 -4.96 -4.24
C VAL A 40 23.46 -5.68 -3.29
N GLY A 41 22.94 -6.47 -2.35
CA GLY A 41 23.77 -7.29 -1.47
C GLY A 41 24.65 -8.30 -2.20
N ALA A 42 24.16 -8.87 -3.31
CA ALA A 42 24.85 -9.89 -4.11
C ALA A 42 25.82 -9.31 -5.17
N LEU A 43 25.72 -8.02 -5.51
CA LEU A 43 26.60 -7.40 -6.50
C LEU A 43 28.05 -7.42 -6.02
N LYS A 44 28.98 -7.82 -6.91
CA LYS A 44 30.43 -7.65 -6.73
C LYS A 44 30.84 -6.21 -7.00
N TRP A 45 30.33 -5.31 -6.16
CA TRP A 45 30.59 -3.87 -6.18
C TRP A 45 31.35 -3.49 -4.91
N GLN A 46 32.37 -2.65 -5.02
CA GLN A 46 33.19 -2.17 -3.91
C GLN A 46 33.54 -0.69 -4.13
N GLY A 47 33.85 0.03 -3.06
CA GLY A 47 34.23 1.45 -3.09
C GLY A 47 33.19 2.39 -2.45
N SER A 48 33.55 3.67 -2.34
CA SER A 48 32.77 4.72 -1.65
C SER A 48 31.35 4.88 -2.17
N ASP A 49 31.13 4.67 -3.47
CA ASP A 49 29.81 4.82 -4.09
C ASP A 49 28.86 3.73 -3.60
N ARG A 50 29.38 2.52 -3.37
CA ARG A 50 28.60 1.42 -2.77
C ARG A 50 28.19 1.78 -1.37
N GLU A 51 29.13 2.27 -0.58
CA GLU A 51 28.90 2.60 0.82
C GLU A 51 27.86 3.71 0.95
N THR A 52 27.97 4.75 0.11
CA THR A 52 26.98 5.83 0.01
C THR A 52 25.61 5.29 -0.37
N PHE A 53 25.53 4.49 -1.45
CA PHE A 53 24.25 3.93 -1.89
C PHE A 53 23.60 3.05 -0.82
N LEU A 54 24.37 2.16 -0.17
CA LEU A 54 23.86 1.30 0.89
C LEU A 54 23.41 2.11 2.12
N SER A 55 24.14 3.17 2.46
CA SER A 55 23.76 4.10 3.52
C SER A 55 22.42 4.76 3.21
N ASP A 56 22.26 5.33 2.00
CA ASP A 56 21.01 5.98 1.59
C ASP A 56 19.85 4.99 1.49
N TRP A 57 20.12 3.80 0.95
CA TRP A 57 19.15 2.73 0.80
C TRP A 57 18.62 2.26 2.15
N HIS A 58 19.51 1.88 3.07
CA HIS A 58 19.13 1.34 4.37
C HIS A 58 18.68 2.43 5.37
N GLY A 59 19.23 3.64 5.26
CA GLY A 59 18.93 4.74 6.17
C GLY A 59 17.68 5.53 5.80
N SER A 60 17.27 5.52 4.52
CA SER A 60 16.22 6.40 4.02
C SER A 60 15.22 5.67 3.12
N PHE A 61 15.65 5.19 1.95
CA PHE A 61 14.71 4.77 0.90
C PHE A 61 13.92 3.50 1.24
N ALA A 62 14.58 2.43 1.66
CA ALA A 62 13.91 1.19 2.00
C ALA A 62 12.94 1.35 3.19
N PRO A 63 13.32 2.02 4.31
CA PRO A 63 12.39 2.31 5.38
C PRO A 63 11.18 3.13 4.95
N GLN A 64 11.37 4.20 4.16
CA GLN A 64 10.27 5.03 3.69
C GLN A 64 9.29 4.27 2.79
N ALA A 65 9.80 3.46 1.88
CA ALA A 65 8.96 2.62 1.02
C ALA A 65 8.19 1.57 1.82
N HIS A 66 8.82 0.97 2.85
CA HIS A 66 8.15 0.03 3.74
C HIS A 66 7.03 0.71 4.54
N ASN A 67 7.29 1.89 5.10
CA ASN A 67 6.29 2.66 5.84
C ASN A 67 5.11 3.06 4.93
N ALA A 68 5.38 3.45 3.69
CA ALA A 68 4.34 3.77 2.71
C ALA A 68 3.47 2.53 2.39
N ALA A 69 4.09 1.36 2.20
CA ALA A 69 3.37 0.11 1.98
C ALA A 69 2.50 -0.27 3.20
N GLN A 70 3.04 -0.18 4.41
CA GLN A 70 2.28 -0.43 5.64
C GLN A 70 1.09 0.51 5.78
N SER A 71 1.30 1.81 5.55
CA SER A 71 0.21 2.80 5.60
C SER A 71 -0.88 2.51 4.58
N LEU A 72 -0.52 2.08 3.36
CA LEU A 72 -1.50 1.67 2.36
C LEU A 72 -2.32 0.45 2.81
N GLN A 73 -1.70 -0.56 3.42
CA GLN A 73 -2.41 -1.74 3.95
C GLN A 73 -3.34 -1.38 5.10
N GLU A 74 -2.90 -0.53 6.02
CA GLU A 74 -3.72 -0.05 7.13
C GLU A 74 -4.98 0.67 6.61
N GLN A 75 -4.80 1.56 5.65
CA GLN A 75 -5.89 2.32 5.06
C GLN A 75 -6.83 1.45 4.20
N ALA A 76 -6.30 0.41 3.54
CA ALA A 76 -7.10 -0.60 2.86
C ALA A 76 -8.03 -1.31 3.86
N GLY A 77 -7.48 -1.73 5.01
CA GLY A 77 -8.25 -2.33 6.08
C GLY A 77 -9.31 -1.39 6.68
N VAL A 78 -9.01 -0.09 6.82
CA VAL A 78 -9.99 0.92 7.25
C VAL A 78 -11.14 1.03 6.24
N LEU A 79 -10.84 1.16 4.95
CA LEU A 79 -11.84 1.27 3.90
C LEU A 79 -12.76 0.03 3.84
N ASN A 80 -12.17 -1.16 3.95
CA ASN A 80 -12.93 -2.40 3.96
C ASN A 80 -13.89 -2.47 5.16
N ARG A 81 -13.43 -2.10 6.36
CA ARG A 81 -14.29 -2.02 7.55
C ARG A 81 -15.43 -1.01 7.40
N HIS A 82 -15.18 0.12 6.74
CA HIS A 82 -16.23 1.10 6.44
C HIS A 82 -17.27 0.53 5.47
N ALA A 83 -16.85 -0.29 4.49
CA ALA A 83 -17.76 -0.98 3.57
C ALA A 83 -18.67 -1.96 4.31
N ASP A 84 -18.08 -2.80 5.17
CA ASP A 84 -18.82 -3.77 5.96
C ASP A 84 -19.82 -3.10 6.90
N ALA A 85 -19.41 -2.00 7.56
CA ALA A 85 -20.28 -1.23 8.45
C ALA A 85 -21.44 -0.57 7.70
N GLN A 86 -21.20 -0.05 6.49
CA GLN A 86 -22.23 0.55 5.66
C GLN A 86 -23.25 -0.49 5.17
N ASP A 87 -22.80 -1.68 4.76
CA ASP A 87 -23.70 -2.77 4.38
C ASP A 87 -24.59 -3.21 5.55
N ALA A 88 -24.00 -3.36 6.74
CA ALA A 88 -24.73 -3.75 7.95
C ALA A 88 -25.74 -2.69 8.45
N ALA A 89 -25.47 -1.40 8.20
CA ALA A 89 -26.38 -0.32 8.57
C ALA A 89 -27.54 -0.12 7.58
N SER A 90 -27.35 -0.53 6.32
CA SER A 90 -28.32 -0.39 5.23
C SER A 90 -29.20 -1.64 5.04
N SER A 91 -28.92 -2.75 5.74
CA SER A 91 -29.69 -4.00 5.74
C SER A 91 -30.79 -4.01 6.79
#